data_AF-F3GKF3-F1
#
_entry.id   AF-F3GKF3-F1
#
_cell.length_a   1.000
_cell.length_b   1.000
_cell.length_c   1.000
_cell.angle_alpha   90.00
_cell.angle_beta   90.00
_cell.angle_gamma   90.00
#
_symmetry.space_group_name_H-M   'P 1'
#
loop_
_entity.id
_entity.type
_entity.pdbx_description
1 polymer ?
#
loop_
_entity_poly.entity_id
_entity_poly.type
_entity_poly.pdbx_seq_one_letter_code
_entity_poly.pdbx_strand_id
1 'polypeptide(L)'
;PQETIVFSNAQAELSTRIELHGDAKLCYWDVVALGRPASGERFEHGHFQSHLDIRRDGTLLWHERQRIIGGDGLLGSPIGLDGRTVFATLLMTGEVGSELLEACRSLSMPNPVRGDLTQLPGLLVARCLADEALHARAWLIQIWKYLRPALLGREAVTPRIWNT
;
A
#
# COMPACT_ATOMS: atom_id res chain seq x y z
N PRO A 1 8.24 5.96 -3.68
CA PRO A 1 9.06 5.35 -2.63
C PRO A 1 9.48 3.97 -3.10
N GLN A 2 10.73 3.67 -2.83
CA GLN A 2 11.23 2.31 -2.92
C GLN A 2 10.52 1.45 -1.88
N GLU A 3 10.36 0.17 -2.18
CA GLU A 3 9.79 -0.82 -1.27
C GLU A 3 10.67 -1.05 -0.05
N THR A 4 10.04 -1.43 1.06
CA THR A 4 10.72 -1.97 2.24
C THR A 4 10.92 -3.47 2.03
N ILE A 5 12.17 -3.92 1.92
CA ILE A 5 12.49 -5.35 1.83
C ILE A 5 12.86 -5.87 3.22
N VAL A 6 12.09 -6.83 3.74
CA VAL A 6 12.25 -7.38 5.09
C VAL A 6 12.84 -8.79 5.01
N PHE A 7 14.12 -8.93 5.36
CA PHE A 7 14.85 -10.19 5.19
C PHE A 7 14.46 -11.21 6.27
N SER A 8 14.67 -12.50 6.00
CA SER A 8 14.47 -13.51 7.05
C SER A 8 15.37 -13.24 8.26
N ASN A 9 14.87 -13.45 9.48
CA ASN A 9 15.43 -13.06 10.78
C ASN A 9 15.37 -11.56 11.11
N ALA A 10 14.86 -10.69 10.23
CA ALA A 10 14.68 -9.28 10.57
C ALA A 10 13.71 -9.13 11.76
N GLN A 11 14.02 -8.19 12.63
CA GLN A 11 13.12 -7.69 13.67
C GLN A 11 12.84 -6.23 13.32
N ALA A 12 11.86 -6.02 12.45
CA ALA A 12 11.57 -4.73 11.85
C ALA A 12 10.30 -4.15 12.49
N GLU A 13 10.40 -2.91 12.97
CA GLU A 13 9.29 -2.15 13.52
C GLU A 13 9.23 -0.77 12.86
N LEU A 14 8.12 -0.45 12.20
CA LEU A 14 7.87 0.83 11.56
C LEU A 14 6.71 1.53 12.28
N SER A 15 6.88 2.82 12.56
CA SER A 15 5.84 3.67 13.13
C SER A 15 5.75 4.96 12.34
N THR A 16 4.60 5.18 11.72
CA THR A 16 4.30 6.35 10.90
C THR A 16 3.11 7.08 11.52
N ARG A 17 3.31 8.36 11.88
CA ARG A 17 2.25 9.26 12.32
C ARG A 17 2.17 10.46 11.40
N ILE A 18 0.97 10.74 10.90
CA ILE A 18 0.71 11.84 9.99
C ILE A 18 -0.41 12.70 10.58
N GLU A 19 -0.08 13.95 10.90
CA GLU A 19 -1.03 14.96 11.37
C GLU A 19 -1.35 15.90 10.21
N LEU A 20 -2.62 15.92 9.81
CA LEU A 20 -3.15 16.81 8.79
C LEU A 20 -3.84 18.00 9.46
N HIS A 21 -3.65 19.19 8.90
CA HIS A 21 -4.28 20.41 9.38
C HIS A 21 -5.28 20.94 8.34
N GLY A 22 -6.48 21.30 8.78
CA GLY A 22 -7.50 21.93 7.96
C GLY A 22 -7.84 21.11 6.71
N ASP A 23 -7.61 21.69 5.52
CA ASP A 23 -7.92 21.08 4.23
C ASP A 23 -6.73 20.32 3.59
N ALA A 24 -5.63 20.11 4.33
CA ALA A 24 -4.45 19.42 3.86
C ALA A 24 -4.80 18.08 3.18
N LYS A 25 -4.10 17.80 2.08
CA LYS A 25 -4.30 16.61 1.27
C LYS A 25 -3.10 15.68 1.38
N LEU A 26 -3.38 14.40 1.57
CA LEU A 26 -2.39 13.35 1.71
C LEU A 26 -2.50 12.35 0.56
N CYS A 27 -1.34 11.93 0.07
CA CYS A 27 -1.15 10.75 -0.76
C CYS A 27 -0.02 9.95 -0.14
N TYR A 28 -0.37 8.89 0.58
CA TYR A 28 0.56 7.98 1.24
C TYR A 28 0.48 6.62 0.57
N TRP A 29 1.60 5.94 0.43
CA TRP A 29 1.62 4.54 0.05
C TRP A 29 2.85 3.85 0.61
N ASP A 30 2.70 2.56 0.83
CA ASP A 30 3.73 1.66 1.35
C ASP A 30 3.72 0.38 0.54
N VAL A 31 4.91 -0.16 0.26
CA VAL A 31 5.13 -1.41 -0.46
C VAL A 31 6.14 -2.21 0.34
N VAL A 32 5.73 -3.39 0.80
CA VAL A 32 6.58 -4.26 1.62
C VAL A 32 6.79 -5.57 0.88
N ALA A 33 8.05 -5.97 0.74
CA ALA A 33 8.47 -7.27 0.24
C ALA A 33 9.07 -8.10 1.38
N LEU A 34 8.50 -9.27 1.63
CA LEU A 34 8.94 -10.21 2.65
C LEU A 34 9.92 -11.23 2.04
N GLY A 35 11.09 -11.36 2.66
CA GLY A 35 12.19 -12.17 2.16
C GLY A 35 12.86 -11.54 0.93
N ARG A 36 13.53 -12.39 0.14
CA ARG A 36 14.13 -12.00 -1.14
C ARG A 36 13.50 -12.83 -2.26
N PRO A 37 12.37 -12.39 -2.84
CA PRO A 37 11.64 -13.16 -3.86
C PRO A 37 12.53 -13.56 -5.04
N ALA A 38 13.40 -12.65 -5.48
CA ALA A 38 14.35 -12.90 -6.58
C ALA A 38 15.42 -13.97 -6.28
N SER A 39 15.67 -14.27 -5.00
CA SER A 39 16.61 -15.31 -4.56
C SER A 39 15.89 -16.54 -3.97
N GLY A 40 14.56 -16.58 -4.00
CA GLY A 40 13.76 -17.65 -3.41
C GLY A 40 13.76 -17.68 -1.87
N GLU A 41 14.34 -16.67 -1.21
CA GLU A 41 14.35 -16.61 0.26
C GLU A 41 12.96 -16.19 0.77
N ARG A 42 12.35 -17.06 1.57
CA ARG A 42 11.09 -16.79 2.26
C ARG A 42 11.34 -16.12 3.61
N PHE A 43 10.34 -15.38 4.10
CA PHE A 43 10.36 -14.81 5.44
C PHE A 43 9.99 -15.87 6.49
N GLU A 44 10.99 -16.64 6.92
CA GLU A 44 10.81 -17.82 7.79
C GLU A 44 11.00 -17.53 9.28
N HIS A 45 11.79 -16.51 9.61
CA HIS A 45 12.11 -16.16 10.99
C HIS A 45 12.05 -14.65 11.22
N GLY A 46 11.91 -14.23 12.48
CA GLY A 46 11.82 -12.83 12.87
C GLY A 46 10.40 -12.29 12.81
N HIS A 47 10.26 -10.96 12.75
CA HIS A 47 8.97 -10.31 12.65
C HIS A 47 9.04 -8.96 11.92
N PHE A 48 7.91 -8.59 11.33
CA PHE A 48 7.63 -7.26 10.82
C PHE A 48 6.42 -6.69 11.55
N GLN A 49 6.56 -5.51 12.12
CA GLN A 49 5.49 -4.75 12.73
C GLN A 49 5.40 -3.37 12.06
N SER A 50 4.19 -2.97 11.68
CA SER A 50 3.93 -1.64 11.16
C SER A 50 2.76 -0.99 11.90
N HIS A 51 2.93 0.27 12.24
CA HIS A 51 1.92 1.14 12.80
C HIS A 51 1.76 2.37 11.93
N LEU A 52 0.53 2.63 11.49
CA LEU A 52 0.17 3.85 10.79
C LEU A 52 -1.00 4.55 11.49
N ASP A 53 -0.75 5.78 11.93
CA ASP A 53 -1.76 6.72 12.44
C ASP A 53 -1.87 7.91 11.50
N ILE A 54 -3.09 8.21 11.02
CA ILE A 54 -3.39 9.44 10.29
C ILE A 54 -4.49 10.17 11.04
N ARG A 55 -4.26 11.44 11.37
CA ARG A 55 -5.24 12.30 12.04
C ARG A 55 -5.44 13.59 11.24
N ARG A 56 -6.62 14.19 11.33
CA ARG A 56 -6.93 15.53 10.83
C ARG A 56 -7.44 16.38 11.99
N ASP A 57 -6.76 17.48 12.28
CA ASP A 57 -7.10 18.40 13.36
C ASP A 57 -7.34 17.66 14.69
N GLY A 58 -6.46 16.70 15.00
CA GLY A 58 -6.56 15.86 16.19
C GLY A 58 -7.62 14.76 16.14
N THR A 59 -8.44 14.64 15.09
CA THR A 59 -9.42 13.56 14.90
C THR A 59 -8.82 12.40 14.12
N LEU A 60 -9.04 11.15 14.57
CA LEU A 60 -8.51 9.96 13.91
C LEU A 60 -9.20 9.74 12.54
N LEU A 61 -8.40 9.65 11.48
CA LEU A 61 -8.87 9.33 10.13
C LEU A 61 -8.51 7.90 9.72
N TRP A 62 -7.33 7.42 10.10
CA TRP A 62 -6.87 6.06 9.84
C TRP A 62 -6.03 5.53 10.98
N HIS A 63 -6.26 4.26 11.34
CA HIS A 63 -5.45 3.51 12.28
C HIS A 63 -5.20 2.12 11.73
N GLU A 64 -3.94 1.75 11.59
CA GLU A 64 -3.55 0.42 11.12
C GLU A 64 -2.42 -0.15 11.97
N ARG A 65 -2.57 -1.43 12.34
CA ARG A 65 -1.55 -2.24 12.99
C ARG A 65 -1.36 -3.51 12.17
N GLN A 66 -0.16 -3.71 11.66
CA GLN A 66 0.25 -4.94 11.00
C GLN A 66 1.29 -5.64 11.86
N ARG A 67 1.13 -6.95 12.04
CA ARG A 67 2.13 -7.81 12.67
C ARG A 67 2.22 -9.10 11.87
N ILE A 68 3.41 -9.35 11.37
CA ILE A 68 3.74 -10.53 10.57
C ILE A 68 4.90 -11.24 11.28
N ILE A 69 4.72 -12.52 11.56
CA ILE A 69 5.76 -13.38 12.14
C ILE A 69 6.32 -14.26 11.02
N GLY A 70 7.64 -14.42 10.99
CA GLY A 70 8.29 -15.32 10.05
C GLY A 70 7.80 -16.75 10.23
N GLY A 71 7.56 -17.45 9.12
CA GLY A 71 7.09 -18.84 9.14
C GLY A 71 5.63 -19.03 9.59
N ASP A 72 4.88 -17.95 9.82
CA ASP A 72 3.47 -18.03 10.19
C ASP A 72 2.61 -18.61 9.06
N GLY A 73 1.62 -19.43 9.39
CA GLY A 73 0.72 -20.06 8.41
C GLY A 73 -0.10 -19.06 7.59
N LEU A 74 -0.35 -17.85 8.09
CA LEU A 74 -1.01 -16.78 7.36
C LEU A 74 -0.21 -16.27 6.17
N LEU A 75 1.10 -16.49 6.12
CA LEU A 75 1.92 -16.16 4.95
C LEU A 75 1.48 -16.99 3.72
N GLY A 76 1.10 -18.25 3.93
CA GLY A 76 0.63 -19.14 2.87
C GLY A 76 -0.90 -19.23 2.72
N SER A 77 -1.64 -18.72 3.70
CA SER A 77 -3.10 -18.88 3.74
C SER A 77 -3.84 -17.90 2.82
N PRO A 78 -4.92 -18.32 2.12
CA PRO A 78 -5.71 -17.44 1.27
C PRO A 78 -6.34 -16.24 1.99
N ILE A 79 -6.62 -16.38 3.31
CA ILE A 79 -7.12 -15.29 4.16
C ILE A 79 -6.01 -14.34 4.65
N GLY A 80 -4.74 -14.73 4.46
CA GLY A 80 -3.57 -13.90 4.71
C GLY A 80 -2.95 -13.43 3.40
N LEU A 81 -1.67 -13.77 3.20
CA LEU A 81 -0.93 -13.33 2.01
C LEU A 81 -1.06 -14.27 0.81
N ASP A 82 -1.76 -15.40 0.93
CA ASP A 82 -2.02 -16.33 -0.17
C ASP A 82 -0.74 -16.77 -0.91
N GLY A 83 0.35 -16.94 -0.15
CA GLY A 83 1.66 -17.31 -0.67
C GLY A 83 2.42 -16.18 -1.38
N ARG A 84 1.82 -14.99 -1.52
CA ARG A 84 2.44 -13.79 -2.09
C ARG A 84 3.44 -13.19 -1.11
N THR A 85 4.54 -12.70 -1.64
CA THR A 85 5.66 -12.14 -0.85
C THR A 85 5.58 -10.63 -0.72
N VAL A 86 4.75 -9.97 -1.53
CA VAL A 86 4.60 -8.52 -1.53
C VAL A 86 3.19 -8.12 -1.19
N PHE A 87 3.06 -7.13 -0.33
CA PHE A 87 1.80 -6.42 -0.09
C PHE A 87 2.03 -4.91 -0.17
N ALA A 88 1.00 -4.19 -0.59
CA ALA A 88 1.08 -2.74 -0.71
C ALA A 88 -0.24 -2.07 -0.34
N THR A 89 -0.13 -0.85 0.16
CA THR A 89 -1.27 0.01 0.56
C THR A 89 -1.07 1.40 -0.03
N LEU A 90 -2.11 1.99 -0.60
CA LEU A 90 -2.20 3.41 -0.96
C LEU A 90 -3.39 4.04 -0.23
N LEU A 91 -3.14 5.18 0.40
CA LEU A 91 -4.11 5.99 1.11
C LEU A 91 -4.12 7.40 0.52
N MET A 92 -5.30 7.89 0.14
CA MET A 92 -5.47 9.26 -0.33
C MET A 92 -6.64 9.92 0.38
N THR A 93 -6.44 11.11 0.93
CA THR A 93 -7.52 11.84 1.61
C THR A 93 -8.44 12.52 0.61
N GLY A 94 -9.73 12.48 0.90
CA GLY A 94 -10.79 13.08 0.10
C GLY A 94 -11.81 12.04 -0.32
N GLU A 95 -12.68 12.43 -1.24
CA GLU A 95 -13.79 11.62 -1.72
C GLU A 95 -13.90 11.81 -3.23
N VAL A 96 -14.28 10.73 -3.92
CA VAL A 96 -14.54 10.72 -5.36
C VAL A 96 -15.95 10.20 -5.63
N GLY A 97 -16.48 10.54 -6.80
CA GLY A 97 -17.73 9.97 -7.29
C GLY A 97 -17.59 8.48 -7.62
N SER A 98 -18.72 7.76 -7.59
CA SER A 98 -18.78 6.32 -7.87
C SER A 98 -18.20 5.95 -9.23
N GLU A 99 -18.41 6.78 -10.26
CA GLU A 99 -17.88 6.55 -11.61
C GLU A 99 -16.34 6.47 -11.63
N LEU A 100 -15.66 7.38 -10.92
CA LEU A 100 -14.19 7.35 -10.84
C LEU A 100 -13.70 6.16 -10.01
N LEU A 101 -14.44 5.79 -8.96
CA LEU A 101 -14.13 4.62 -8.14
C LEU A 101 -14.21 3.34 -8.98
N GLU A 102 -15.27 3.16 -9.76
CA GLU A 102 -15.46 2.02 -10.67
C GLU A 102 -14.43 2.02 -11.81
N ALA A 103 -14.08 3.18 -12.35
CA ALA A 103 -13.01 3.30 -13.33
C ALA A 103 -11.66 2.80 -12.76
N CYS A 104 -11.34 3.14 -11.50
CA CYS A 104 -10.14 2.65 -10.83
C CYS A 104 -10.17 1.14 -10.58
N ARG A 105 -11.34 0.58 -10.23
CA ARG A 105 -11.53 -0.87 -10.03
C ARG A 105 -11.43 -1.66 -11.33
N SER A 106 -11.83 -1.05 -12.43
CA SER A 106 -11.80 -1.65 -13.77
C SER A 106 -10.42 -1.58 -14.44
N LEU A 107 -9.42 -0.97 -13.79
CA LEU A 107 -8.06 -0.92 -14.31
C LEU A 107 -7.53 -2.33 -14.49
N SER A 108 -6.96 -2.61 -15.67
CA SER A 108 -6.31 -3.88 -15.92
C SER A 108 -5.15 -4.05 -14.94
N MET A 109 -5.18 -5.16 -14.21
CA MET A 109 -4.06 -5.55 -13.38
C MET A 109 -2.95 -6.04 -14.31
N PRO A 110 -1.73 -5.50 -14.26
CA PRO A 110 -0.59 -6.27 -14.76
C PRO A 110 -0.57 -7.63 -14.03
N ASN A 111 -0.07 -8.69 -14.67
CA ASN A 111 0.13 -10.05 -14.11
C ASN A 111 0.34 -10.11 -12.57
N PRO A 112 0.17 -11.28 -11.95
CA PRO A 112 -0.92 -11.64 -11.02
C PRO A 112 -1.08 -10.74 -9.77
N VAL A 113 -1.27 -9.42 -9.92
CA VAL A 113 -1.62 -8.58 -8.77
C VAL A 113 -3.06 -8.85 -8.34
N ARG A 114 -3.26 -9.17 -7.05
CA ARG A 114 -4.60 -9.31 -6.43
C ARG A 114 -4.84 -8.08 -5.58
N GLY A 115 -5.67 -7.15 -6.03
CA GLY A 115 -5.92 -5.91 -5.31
C GLY A 115 -7.28 -5.29 -5.59
N ASP A 116 -7.67 -4.36 -4.73
CA ASP A 116 -8.92 -3.61 -4.84
C ASP A 116 -8.80 -2.25 -4.11
N LEU A 117 -9.76 -1.37 -4.36
CA LEU A 117 -9.89 -0.02 -3.83
C LEU A 117 -11.27 0.18 -3.18
N THR A 118 -11.27 0.81 -2.01
CA THR A 118 -12.50 1.25 -1.35
C THR A 118 -12.43 2.70 -0.90
N GLN A 119 -13.59 3.32 -0.72
CA GLN A 119 -13.72 4.66 -0.14
C GLN A 119 -14.37 4.55 1.23
N LEU A 120 -13.71 5.14 2.21
CA LEU A 120 -14.18 5.40 3.56
C LEU A 120 -14.49 6.91 3.68
N PRO A 121 -15.19 7.37 4.74
CA PRO A 121 -15.39 8.79 4.96
C PRO A 121 -14.07 9.57 4.96
N GLY A 122 -13.91 10.50 4.01
CA GLY A 122 -12.71 11.33 3.85
C GLY A 122 -11.41 10.61 3.44
N LEU A 123 -11.44 9.33 3.06
CA LEU A 123 -10.24 8.55 2.73
C LEU A 123 -10.51 7.44 1.70
N LEU A 124 -9.65 7.35 0.69
CA LEU A 124 -9.58 6.20 -0.21
C LEU A 124 -8.45 5.26 0.21
N VAL A 125 -8.71 3.95 0.11
CA VAL A 125 -7.78 2.88 0.49
C VAL A 125 -7.68 1.86 -0.64
N ALA A 126 -6.53 1.77 -1.28
CA ALA A 126 -6.22 0.69 -2.23
C ALA A 126 -5.20 -0.26 -1.61
N ARG A 127 -5.41 -1.57 -1.78
CA ARG A 127 -4.48 -2.60 -1.31
C ARG A 127 -4.29 -3.68 -2.35
N CYS A 128 -3.10 -4.25 -2.39
CA CYS A 128 -2.83 -5.42 -3.22
C CYS A 128 -1.81 -6.38 -2.62
N LEU A 129 -1.84 -7.61 -3.14
CA LEU A 129 -0.82 -8.63 -3.01
C LEU A 129 -0.18 -8.89 -4.38
N ALA A 130 1.12 -9.18 -4.38
CA ALA A 130 1.89 -9.52 -5.59
C ALA A 130 3.08 -10.43 -5.25
N ASP A 131 3.70 -11.02 -6.27
CA ASP A 131 4.97 -11.74 -6.10
C ASP A 131 6.19 -10.81 -6.18
N GLU A 132 6.02 -9.65 -6.82
CA GLU A 132 7.09 -8.69 -7.09
C GLU A 132 6.65 -7.26 -6.78
N ALA A 133 7.55 -6.50 -6.15
CA ALA A 133 7.31 -5.12 -5.76
C ALA A 133 7.02 -4.22 -6.98
N LEU A 134 7.65 -4.51 -8.11
CA LEU A 134 7.44 -3.76 -9.35
C LEU A 134 5.98 -3.86 -9.82
N HIS A 135 5.37 -5.05 -9.75
CA HIS A 135 3.97 -5.24 -10.16
C HIS A 135 2.99 -4.52 -9.23
N ALA A 136 3.19 -4.64 -7.91
CA ALA A 136 2.38 -3.91 -6.92
C ALA A 136 2.48 -2.39 -7.14
N ARG A 137 3.71 -1.87 -7.29
CA ARG A 137 3.97 -0.46 -7.54
C ARG A 137 3.37 0.01 -8.86
N ALA A 138 3.49 -0.78 -9.93
CA ALA A 138 2.90 -0.44 -11.23
C ALA A 138 1.38 -0.27 -11.12
N TRP A 139 0.69 -1.17 -10.41
CA TRP A 139 -0.74 -1.05 -10.17
C TRP A 139 -1.10 0.20 -9.35
N LEU A 140 -0.38 0.45 -8.25
CA LEU A 140 -0.62 1.64 -7.45
C LEU A 140 -0.39 2.95 -8.24
N ILE A 141 0.60 2.98 -9.14
CA ILE A 141 0.84 4.12 -10.04
C ILE A 141 -0.36 4.34 -10.97
N GLN A 142 -0.98 3.28 -11.48
CA GLN A 142 -2.18 3.42 -12.32
C GLN A 142 -3.33 4.05 -11.53
N ILE A 143 -3.63 3.53 -10.34
CA ILE A 143 -4.67 4.12 -9.49
C ILE A 143 -4.35 5.58 -9.17
N TRP A 144 -3.11 5.86 -8.76
CA TRP A 144 -2.67 7.22 -8.44
C TRP A 144 -2.85 8.19 -9.62
N LYS A 145 -2.64 7.74 -10.87
CA LYS A 145 -2.85 8.60 -12.05
C LYS A 145 -4.29 9.08 -12.20
N TYR A 146 -5.26 8.26 -11.84
CA TYR A 146 -6.68 8.60 -11.87
C TYR A 146 -7.09 9.46 -10.66
N LEU A 147 -6.59 9.10 -9.48
CA LEU A 147 -6.98 9.76 -8.23
C LEU A 147 -6.31 11.13 -8.03
N ARG A 148 -5.07 11.31 -8.49
CA ARG A 148 -4.30 12.54 -8.23
C ARG A 148 -4.94 13.80 -8.83
N PRO A 149 -5.41 13.82 -10.10
CA PRO A 149 -6.10 14.99 -10.64
C PRO A 149 -7.39 15.30 -9.85
N ALA A 150 -8.17 14.27 -9.53
CA ALA A 150 -9.45 14.42 -8.84
C ALA A 150 -9.30 14.90 -7.39
N LEU A 151 -8.34 14.35 -6.64
CA LEU A 151 -8.20 14.62 -5.20
C LEU A 151 -7.24 15.77 -4.88
N LEU A 152 -6.22 15.98 -5.72
CA LEU A 152 -5.17 16.98 -5.50
C LEU A 152 -5.19 18.15 -6.47
N GLY A 153 -6.06 18.13 -7.50
CA GLY A 153 -6.11 19.16 -8.53
C GLY A 153 -4.81 19.28 -9.34
N ARG A 154 -4.02 18.19 -9.40
CA ARG A 154 -2.70 18.17 -10.05
C ARG A 154 -2.60 17.05 -11.05
N GLU A 155 -2.01 17.34 -12.19
CA GLU A 155 -1.66 16.34 -13.19
C GLU A 155 -0.76 15.25 -12.59
N ALA A 156 -0.98 14.01 -13.02
CA ALA A 156 -0.22 12.84 -12.61
C ALA A 156 1.09 12.68 -13.38
N VAL A 157 2.03 13.58 -13.10
CA VAL A 157 3.40 13.51 -13.63
C VAL A 157 4.25 12.61 -12.75
N THR A 158 4.65 11.44 -13.26
CA THR A 158 5.51 10.48 -12.55
C THR A 158 6.81 11.16 -12.10
N PRO A 159 7.13 11.19 -10.80
CA PRO A 159 8.38 11.74 -10.31
C PRO A 159 9.59 11.02 -10.90
N ARG A 160 10.62 11.77 -11.32
CA ARG A 160 11.87 11.20 -11.86
C ARG A 160 12.52 10.17 -10.92
N ILE A 161 12.44 10.41 -9.61
CA ILE A 161 12.95 9.54 -8.55
C ILE A 161 12.30 8.15 -8.49
N TRP A 162 11.22 7.90 -9.26
CA TRP A 162 10.62 6.57 -9.36
C TRP A 162 11.23 5.76 -10.51
N ASN A 163 12.01 6.39 -11.39
CA ASN A 163 12.66 5.73 -12.52
C ASN A 163 14.18 5.54 -12.31
N THR A 164 14.67 5.88 -11.13
CA THR A 164 16.05 5.64 -10.66
C THR A 164 16.03 4.48 -9.70
#